data_AF-A0A1H7SRP5-F1
#
_entry.id   AF-A0A1H7SRP5-F1
#
_cell.length_a   1.000
_cell.length_b   1.000
_cell.length_c   1.000
_cell.angle_alpha   90.00
_cell.angle_beta   90.00
_cell.angle_gamma   90.00
#
_symmetry.space_group_name_H-M   'P 1'
#
loop_
_entity.id
_entity.type
_entity.pdbx_description
1 polymer ?
#
loop_
_entity_poly.entity_id
_entity_poly.type
_entity_poly.pdbx_seq_one_letter_code
_entity_poly.pdbx_strand_id
1 'polypeptide(L)'
;MAEFKKHWRTGRHEDTEFRVEIWSGEGGEVFAKTIQIGEQTPILYSEGELTASDADAVFALAEAVVEEELQQREENADAEEDADDDDA
;
A
#
# COMPACT_ATOMS: atom_id res chain seq x y z
N MET A 1 11.78 21.98 -14.01
CA MET A 1 11.13 21.11 -13.01
C MET A 1 10.60 19.93 -13.79
N ALA A 2 10.93 18.70 -13.42
CA ALA A 2 10.31 17.54 -14.07
C ALA A 2 8.80 17.58 -13.78
N GLU A 3 7.98 17.49 -14.82
CA GLU A 3 6.54 17.44 -14.66
C GLU A 3 6.15 16.01 -14.33
N PHE A 4 5.74 15.77 -13.09
CA PHE A 4 5.19 14.50 -12.67
C PHE A 4 3.66 14.53 -12.80
N LYS A 5 3.12 13.55 -13.52
CA LYS A 5 1.68 13.33 -13.65
C LYS A 5 1.21 12.34 -12.59
N LYS A 6 0.35 12.85 -11.71
CA LYS A 6 -0.39 12.06 -10.73
C LYS A 6 -1.54 11.33 -11.42
N HIS A 7 -1.66 10.03 -11.14
CA HIS A 7 -2.82 9.22 -11.47
C HIS A 7 -3.12 8.25 -10.32
N TRP A 8 -4.39 7.90 -10.16
CA TRP A 8 -4.82 6.91 -9.20
C TRP A 8 -5.09 5.60 -9.93
N ARG A 9 -4.61 4.50 -9.37
CA ARG A 9 -4.90 3.16 -9.84
C ARG A 9 -5.56 2.36 -8.73
N THR A 10 -6.68 1.72 -9.04
CA THR A 10 -7.44 0.92 -8.09
C THR A 10 -7.25 -0.56 -8.41
N GLY A 11 -7.06 -1.37 -7.38
CA GLY A 11 -7.04 -2.83 -7.46
C GLY A 11 -7.92 -3.45 -6.39
N ARG A 12 -7.99 -4.77 -6.41
CA ARG A 12 -8.70 -5.56 -5.41
C ARG A 12 -7.84 -6.76 -5.06
N HIS A 13 -7.53 -6.90 -3.78
CA HIS A 13 -6.86 -8.07 -3.23
C HIS A 13 -7.88 -8.84 -2.40
N GLU A 14 -8.21 -10.05 -2.83
CA GLU A 14 -9.30 -10.88 -2.28
C GLU A 14 -10.64 -10.12 -2.25
N ASP A 15 -11.11 -9.72 -1.07
CA ASP A 15 -12.33 -8.93 -0.89
C ASP A 15 -12.07 -7.45 -0.54
N THR A 16 -10.80 -7.05 -0.42
CA THR A 16 -10.40 -5.70 -0.05
C THR A 16 -9.97 -4.89 -1.27
N GLU A 17 -10.68 -3.81 -1.57
CA GLU A 17 -10.29 -2.85 -2.61
C GLU A 17 -9.14 -1.96 -2.10
N PHE A 18 -8.17 -1.64 -2.94
CA PHE A 18 -7.10 -0.70 -2.61
C PHE A 18 -6.85 0.29 -3.75
N ARG A 19 -6.35 1.47 -3.43
CA ARG A 19 -5.98 2.52 -4.39
C ARG A 19 -4.55 2.98 -4.17
N VAL A 20 -3.83 3.16 -5.26
CA VAL A 20 -2.43 3.57 -5.28
C VAL A 20 -2.32 4.91 -6.00
N GLU A 21 -1.68 5.87 -5.35
CA GLU A 21 -1.31 7.17 -5.92
C GLU A 21 0.02 7.04 -6.64
N ILE A 22 -0.03 6.93 -7.97
CA ILE A 22 1.15 6.77 -8.83
C ILE A 22 1.49 8.11 -9.47
N TRP A 23 2.77 8.47 -9.42
CA TRP A 23 3.34 9.64 -10.05
C TRP A 23 4.30 9.19 -11.15
N SER A 24 4.14 9.75 -12.34
CA SER A 24 4.91 9.37 -13.53
C SER A 24 5.54 10.62 -14.14
N GLY A 25 6.87 10.63 -14.24
CA GLY A 25 7.66 11.73 -14.77
C GLY A 25 8.03 11.53 -16.24
N GLU A 26 8.29 12.62 -16.95
CA GLU A 26 8.71 12.59 -18.37
C GLU A 26 10.04 11.86 -18.59
N GLY A 27 10.86 11.68 -17.54
CA GLY A 27 12.12 10.93 -17.56
C GLY A 27 11.97 9.40 -17.43
N GLY A 28 10.74 8.88 -17.39
CA GLY A 28 10.49 7.44 -17.13
C GLY A 28 10.57 7.06 -15.65
N GLU A 29 10.68 8.04 -14.77
CA GLU A 29 10.61 7.83 -13.32
C GLU A 29 9.16 7.66 -12.91
N VAL A 30 8.80 6.49 -12.38
CA VAL A 30 7.47 6.22 -11.86
C VAL A 30 7.56 5.77 -10.41
N PHE A 31 6.73 6.35 -9.54
CA PHE A 31 6.73 6.00 -8.13
C PHE A 31 5.34 6.09 -7.49
N ALA A 32 5.12 5.35 -6.40
CA ALA A 32 3.93 5.48 -5.57
C ALA A 32 4.21 6.40 -4.38
N LYS A 33 3.25 7.27 -4.06
CA LYS A 33 3.32 8.18 -2.91
C LYS A 33 2.36 7.80 -1.79
N THR A 34 1.27 7.14 -2.13
CA THR A 34 0.23 6.78 -1.17
C THR A 34 -0.45 5.50 -1.60
N ILE A 35 -0.67 4.58 -0.65
CA ILE A 35 -1.51 3.39 -0.83
C ILE A 35 -2.64 3.48 0.18
N GLN A 36 -3.87 3.34 -0.26
CA GLN A 36 -5.01 3.21 0.65
C GLN A 36 -5.70 1.88 0.43
N ILE A 37 -5.90 1.16 1.53
CA ILE A 37 -6.48 -0.18 1.56
C ILE A 37 -7.86 -0.07 2.21
N GLY A 38 -8.92 -0.32 1.45
CA GLY A 38 -10.31 -0.18 1.88
C GLY A 38 -10.60 1.18 2.53
N GLU A 39 -11.21 1.13 3.71
CA GLU A 39 -11.50 2.31 4.55
C GLU A 39 -10.36 2.66 5.52
N GLN A 40 -9.19 2.02 5.40
CA GLN A 40 -8.08 2.24 6.30
C GLN A 40 -7.38 3.57 6.05
N THR A 41 -6.56 3.97 7.03
CA THR A 41 -5.65 5.11 6.92
C THR A 41 -4.69 4.89 5.75
N PRO A 42 -4.54 5.86 4.84
CA PRO A 42 -3.59 5.75 3.74
C PRO A 42 -2.15 5.67 4.24
N ILE A 43 -1.39 4.71 3.72
CA ILE A 43 0.03 4.52 3.94
C ILE A 43 0.78 5.48 3.01
N LEU A 44 1.64 6.31 3.59
CA LEU A 44 2.41 7.33 2.89
C LEU A 44 3.83 6.83 2.64
N TYR A 45 4.27 6.90 1.38
CA TYR A 45 5.63 6.54 0.98
C TYR A 45 6.40 7.78 0.55
N SER A 46 7.68 7.77 0.88
CA SER A 46 8.62 8.78 0.41
C SER A 46 8.93 8.57 -1.08
N GLU A 47 9.25 9.67 -1.75
CA GLU A 47 9.79 9.66 -3.11
C GLU A 47 11.09 8.84 -3.11
N GLY A 48 11.07 7.64 -3.68
CA GLY A 48 12.21 6.71 -3.66
C GLY A 48 11.93 5.31 -3.08
N GLU A 49 10.88 5.14 -2.29
CA GLU A 49 10.59 3.83 -1.65
C GLU A 49 9.93 2.86 -2.62
N LEU A 50 8.86 3.30 -3.28
CA LEU A 50 8.14 2.50 -4.28
C LEU A 50 8.36 3.08 -5.67
N THR A 51 9.55 2.88 -6.23
CA THR A 51 9.88 3.35 -7.58
C THR A 51 10.10 2.20 -8.53
N ALA A 52 9.66 2.37 -9.78
CA ALA A 52 9.93 1.42 -10.85
C ALA A 52 10.02 2.14 -12.20
N SER A 53 10.35 1.37 -13.23
CA SER A 53 10.43 1.87 -14.60
C SER A 53 9.05 2.22 -15.20
N ASP A 54 7.98 1.65 -14.67
CA ASP A 54 6.62 1.78 -15.21
C ASP A 54 5.56 1.72 -14.11
N ALA A 55 4.37 2.25 -14.41
CA ALA A 55 3.24 2.29 -13.48
C ALA A 55 2.73 0.89 -13.10
N ASP A 56 2.81 -0.10 -14.01
CA ASP A 56 2.45 -1.49 -13.71
C ASP A 56 3.39 -2.12 -12.68
N ALA A 57 4.70 -1.85 -12.79
CA ALA A 57 5.66 -2.37 -11.82
C ALA A 57 5.49 -1.71 -10.44
N VAL A 58 5.24 -0.39 -10.40
CA VAL A 58 4.90 0.31 -9.15
C VAL A 58 3.62 -0.26 -8.53
N PHE A 59 2.62 -0.52 -9.35
CA PHE A 59 1.35 -1.07 -8.89
C PHE A 59 1.50 -2.48 -8.34
N ALA A 60 2.29 -3.35 -8.99
CA ALA A 60 2.58 -4.69 -8.51
C ALA A 60 3.36 -4.69 -7.18
N LEU A 61 4.28 -3.74 -6.99
CA LEU A 61 4.95 -3.54 -5.70
C LEU A 61 3.95 -3.10 -4.62
N ALA A 62 3.06 -2.17 -4.96
CA ALA A 62 2.00 -1.75 -4.06
C ALA A 62 1.05 -2.90 -3.69
N GLU A 63 0.72 -3.79 -4.65
CA GLU A 63 -0.05 -5.02 -4.40
C GLU A 63 0.62 -5.93 -3.38
N ALA A 64 1.94 -6.15 -3.49
CA ALA A 64 2.68 -6.95 -2.52
C ALA A 64 2.64 -6.32 -1.11
N VAL A 65 2.76 -4.99 -1.01
CA VAL A 65 2.64 -4.32 0.29
C VAL A 65 1.22 -4.41 0.85
N VAL A 66 0.20 -4.32 0.00
CA VAL A 66 -1.19 -4.52 0.43
C VAL A 66 -1.38 -5.93 1.00
N GLU A 67 -0.83 -6.95 0.35
CA GLU A 67 -0.84 -8.34 0.84
C GLU A 67 -0.15 -8.46 2.20
N GLU A 68 1.06 -7.90 2.37
CA GLU A 68 1.78 -7.90 3.64
C GLU A 68 1.02 -7.18 4.76
N GLU A 69 0.39 -6.04 4.47
CA GLU A 69 -0.38 -5.27 5.46
C GLU A 69 -1.66 -6.00 5.88
N LEU A 70 -2.33 -6.67 4.94
CA LEU A 70 -3.50 -7.50 5.25
C LEU A 70 -3.10 -8.72 6.08
N GLN A 71 -1.99 -9.37 5.75
CA GLN A 71 -1.48 -10.54 6.48
C GLN A 71 -1.03 -10.20 7.91
N GLN A 72 -0.26 -9.11 8.09
CA GLN A 72 0.15 -8.65 9.42
C GLN A 72 -1.04 -8.34 10.33
N ARG A 73 -2.16 -7.90 9.75
CA ARG A 73 -3.37 -7.60 10.51
C ARG A 73 -4.09 -8.86 10.98
N GLU A 74 -4.11 -9.92 10.17
CA GLU A 74 -4.62 -11.22 10.59
C GLU A 74 -3.79 -11.79 11.75
N GLU A 75 -2.46 -11.67 11.67
CA GLU A 75 -1.55 -12.12 12.73
C GLU A 75 -1.69 -11.30 14.03
N ASN A 76 -1.81 -9.96 13.93
CA ASN A 76 -1.99 -9.11 15.12
C ASN A 76 -3.39 -9.24 15.76
N ALA A 77 -4.43 -9.60 14.99
CA ALA A 77 -5.77 -9.79 15.53
C ALA A 77 -5.88 -11.04 16.42
N ASP A 78 -5.03 -12.04 16.22
CA ASP A 78 -5.01 -13.29 17.00
C ASP A 78 -4.26 -13.13 18.35
N ALA A 79 -3.41 -12.10 18.49
CA ALA A 79 -2.55 -11.92 19.65
C ALA A 79 -3.23 -11.25 20.88
N GLU A 80 -4.45 -10.72 20.75
CA GLU A 80 -5.17 -10.03 21.85
C GLU A 80 -6.08 -10.94 22.69
N GLU A 81 -6.22 -12.25 22.38
CA GLU A 81 -7.13 -13.15 23.14
C GLU A 81 -6.50 -13.79 24.40
N ASP A 82 -5.19 -13.63 24.65
CA ASP A 82 -4.46 -14.35 25.72
C ASP A 82 -4.12 -13.51 26.97
N ALA A 83 -4.76 -12.34 27.17
CA ALA A 83 -4.40 -11.41 28.26
C ALA A 83 -5.49 -11.17 29.35
N ASP A 84 -6.59 -11.92 29.35
CA ASP A 84 -7.67 -11.81 30.35
C ASP A 84 -7.92 -13.16 31.06
N ASP A 85 -6.92 -13.74 31.74
CA ASP A 85 -7.14 -14.77 32.76
C ASP A 85 -5.99 -14.81 33.81
N ASP A 86 -5.92 -13.79 34.68
CA ASP A 86 -5.26 -13.84 36.02
C ASP A 86 -5.67 -12.52 36.72
N ASP A 87 -6.50 -12.44 37.76
CA ASP A 87 -6.53 -13.19 39.02
C ASP A 87 -7.91 -12.89 39.68
N ALA A 88 -8.56 -13.94 40.19
CA ALA A 88 -9.89 -13.93 40.83
C ALA A 88 -9.81 -13.99 42.36
#